data_AF-A0A3P7JRI4-F1
#
_entry.id   AF-A0A3P7JRI4-F1
#
_cell.length_a   1.000
_cell.length_b   1.000
_cell.length_c   1.000
_cell.angle_alpha   90.00
_cell.angle_beta   90.00
_cell.angle_gamma   90.00
#
_symmetry.space_group_name_H-M   'P 1'
#
loop_
_entity.id
_entity.type
_entity.pdbx_description
1 polymer ?
#
loop_
_entity_poly.entity_id
_entity_poly.type
_entity_poly.pdbx_seq_one_letter_code
_entity_poly.pdbx_strand_id
1 'polypeptide(L)'
;MLKDGPLDFLRSDPINCQSQTENTLSLRFWKTKEVELEACAVSLMGEAIECHGLPSEMSPAPVSVSFTNAAKNFVIILRVKSFNRDFDSVVIIDDISYRATLCSDALSVFDLGEHFLSTPMLSLLLNRNVNSAKVV
;
A
#
# COMPACT_ATOMS: atom_id res chain seq x y z
N MET A 1 -9.54 26.40 -22.22
CA MET A 1 -9.87 26.63 -20.79
C MET A 1 -9.94 25.26 -20.14
N LEU A 2 -9.33 25.12 -18.94
CA LEU A 2 -8.71 23.93 -18.35
C LEU A 2 -9.21 22.54 -18.75
N LYS A 3 -8.27 21.68 -19.18
CA LYS A 3 -8.46 20.23 -19.35
C LYS A 3 -8.96 19.63 -18.02
N ASP A 4 -10.02 18.83 -18.08
CA ASP A 4 -10.45 17.88 -17.03
C ASP A 4 -9.30 16.89 -16.74
N GLY A 5 -8.28 17.36 -16.01
CA GLY A 5 -7.32 16.48 -15.35
C GLY A 5 -8.02 15.81 -14.17
N PRO A 6 -7.65 14.56 -13.83
CA PRO A 6 -8.23 13.90 -12.68
C PRO A 6 -8.01 14.79 -11.45
N LEU A 7 -9.07 14.91 -10.64
CA LEU A 7 -9.04 15.49 -9.31
C LEU A 7 -7.83 14.95 -8.53
N ASP A 8 -7.28 15.75 -7.62
CA ASP A 8 -6.17 15.37 -6.76
C ASP A 8 -6.38 13.96 -6.19
N PHE A 9 -5.32 13.16 -6.25
CA PHE A 9 -5.35 11.77 -5.82
C PHE A 9 -4.28 11.51 -4.78
N LEU A 10 -4.61 10.66 -3.80
CA LEU A 10 -3.63 10.15 -2.85
C LEU A 10 -3.00 8.90 -3.47
N ARG A 11 -1.68 8.86 -3.49
CA ARG A 11 -0.90 7.79 -4.09
C ARG A 11 0.01 7.17 -3.05
N SER A 12 0.03 5.83 -2.99
CA SER A 12 0.98 5.08 -2.17
C SER A 12 2.38 5.06 -2.80
N ASP A 13 3.35 4.63 -2.00
CA ASP A 13 4.63 4.17 -2.54
C ASP A 13 4.44 2.95 -3.47
N PRO A 14 5.37 2.71 -4.41
CA PRO A 14 5.36 1.54 -5.27
C PRO A 14 5.36 0.23 -4.49
N ILE A 15 4.44 -0.68 -4.85
CA ILE A 15 4.40 -2.06 -4.39
C ILE A 15 5.04 -2.92 -5.48
N ASN A 16 6.21 -3.47 -5.17
CA ASN A 16 6.99 -4.29 -6.11
C ASN A 16 6.22 -5.55 -6.52
N CYS A 17 5.66 -6.25 -5.55
CA CYS A 17 4.78 -7.38 -5.81
C CYS A 17 4.02 -7.86 -4.57
N GLN A 18 2.99 -8.67 -4.79
CA GLN A 18 2.21 -9.33 -3.75
C GLN A 18 1.73 -10.73 -4.16
N SER A 19 1.35 -11.53 -3.16
CA SER A 19 0.57 -12.76 -3.33
C SER A 19 -0.88 -12.44 -3.70
N GLN A 20 -1.59 -13.43 -4.26
CA GLN A 20 -3.05 -13.34 -4.49
C GLN A 20 -3.88 -13.55 -3.21
N THR A 21 -3.23 -13.89 -2.11
CA THR A 21 -3.84 -14.12 -0.79
C THR A 21 -3.46 -13.00 0.15
N GLU A 22 -4.44 -12.50 0.93
CA GLU A 22 -4.26 -11.37 1.85
C GLU A 22 -3.74 -10.14 1.10
N ASN A 23 -4.64 -9.31 0.58
CA ASN A 23 -4.31 -8.16 -0.28
C ASN A 23 -5.36 -7.06 -0.07
N THR A 24 -5.57 -6.69 1.19
CA THR A 24 -6.70 -5.86 1.62
C THR A 24 -6.23 -4.47 2.01
N LEU A 25 -6.80 -3.46 1.34
CA LEU A 25 -6.77 -2.07 1.73
C LEU A 25 -7.97 -1.78 2.63
N SER A 26 -7.71 -1.33 3.83
CA SER A 26 -8.70 -0.81 4.77
C SER A 26 -8.49 0.69 4.97
N LEU A 27 -9.59 1.44 5.06
CA LEU A 27 -9.57 2.87 5.32
C LEU A 27 -10.90 3.31 5.93
N ARG A 28 -10.92 4.47 6.56
CA ARG A 28 -12.13 5.18 6.96
C ARG A 28 -12.24 6.47 6.16
N PHE A 29 -13.45 6.83 5.74
CA PHE A 29 -13.64 8.06 4.99
C PHE A 29 -14.92 8.79 5.37
N TRP A 30 -14.90 10.11 5.23
CA TRP A 30 -16.04 11.00 5.31
C TRP A 30 -16.14 11.75 4.00
N LYS A 31 -17.35 11.92 3.48
CA LYS A 31 -17.57 12.72 2.28
C LYS A 31 -18.86 13.51 2.33
N THR A 32 -18.89 14.61 1.60
CA THR A 32 -20.13 15.31 1.27
C THR A 32 -21.02 14.46 0.36
N LYS A 33 -22.30 14.84 0.24
CA LYS A 33 -23.23 14.20 -0.70
C LYS A 33 -22.71 14.35 -2.13
N GLU A 34 -23.07 13.41 -2.98
CA GLU A 34 -22.78 13.46 -4.42
C GLU A 34 -21.29 13.44 -4.80
N VAL A 35 -20.40 13.05 -3.88
CA VAL A 35 -19.01 12.70 -4.19
C VAL A 35 -18.88 11.18 -4.34
N GLU A 36 -18.30 10.71 -5.43
CA GLU A 36 -17.93 9.31 -5.64
C GLU A 36 -16.43 9.12 -5.47
N LEU A 37 -16.04 8.20 -4.59
CA LEU A 37 -14.63 7.86 -4.35
C LEU A 37 -14.33 6.50 -4.95
N GLU A 38 -13.09 6.32 -5.42
CA GLU A 38 -12.60 5.03 -5.86
C GLU A 38 -11.16 4.77 -5.40
N ALA A 39 -10.89 3.50 -5.14
CA ALA A 39 -9.58 2.96 -4.83
C ALA A 39 -9.12 2.11 -6.02
N CYS A 40 -7.96 2.43 -6.59
CA CYS A 40 -7.43 1.77 -7.78
C CYS A 40 -6.02 1.25 -7.54
N ALA A 41 -5.72 0.05 -8.03
CA ALA A 41 -4.37 -0.39 -8.30
C ALA A 41 -3.99 0.02 -9.72
N VAL A 42 -2.89 0.77 -9.84
CA VAL A 42 -2.43 1.37 -11.10
C VAL A 42 -0.99 0.97 -11.35
N SER A 43 -0.65 0.61 -12.59
CA SER A 43 0.72 0.29 -12.98
C SER A 43 1.64 1.50 -12.81
N LEU A 44 2.95 1.28 -12.75
CA LEU A 44 3.92 2.39 -12.71
C LEU A 44 3.86 3.32 -13.94
N MET A 45 3.25 2.85 -15.04
CA MET A 45 3.01 3.64 -16.25
C MET A 45 1.71 4.45 -16.22
N GLY A 46 0.91 4.31 -15.14
CA GLY A 46 -0.35 5.04 -14.97
C GLY A 46 -1.59 4.31 -15.52
N GLU A 47 -1.46 3.05 -15.94
CA GLU A 47 -2.59 2.26 -16.44
C GLU A 47 -3.34 1.61 -15.28
N ALA A 48 -4.67 1.78 -15.24
CA ALA A 48 -5.51 1.15 -14.22
C ALA A 48 -5.56 -0.37 -14.42
N ILE A 49 -5.13 -1.11 -13.41
CA ILE A 49 -5.19 -2.58 -13.38
C ILE A 49 -6.54 -3.01 -12.82
N GLU A 50 -6.93 -2.41 -11.70
CA GLU A 50 -8.13 -2.76 -10.96
C GLU A 50 -8.63 -1.54 -10.19
N CYS A 51 -9.94 -1.30 -10.18
CA CYS A 51 -10.55 -0.17 -9.46
C CYS A 51 -11.84 -0.61 -8.76
N HIS A 52 -12.03 -0.12 -7.55
CA HIS A 52 -13.22 -0.36 -6.74
C HIS A 52 -13.81 0.97 -6.29
N GLY A 53 -15.10 1.18 -6.56
CA GLY A 53 -15.84 2.31 -6.00
C GLY A 53 -16.05 2.10 -4.50
N LEU A 54 -15.79 3.13 -3.70
CA LEU A 54 -16.07 3.10 -2.27
C LEU A 54 -17.56 3.42 -2.04
N PRO A 55 -18.34 2.51 -1.47
CA PRO A 55 -19.78 2.67 -1.34
C PRO A 55 -20.13 3.83 -0.41
N SER A 56 -20.91 4.79 -0.93
CA SER A 56 -21.28 6.02 -0.21
C SER A 56 -21.93 5.79 1.16
N GLU A 57 -22.72 4.72 1.27
CA GLU A 57 -23.44 4.34 2.50
C GLU A 57 -22.50 3.99 3.66
N MET A 58 -21.23 3.68 3.35
CA MET A 58 -20.22 3.35 4.35
C MET A 58 -19.50 4.58 4.88
N SER A 59 -19.89 5.81 4.54
CA SER A 59 -19.36 7.01 5.19
C SER A 59 -20.18 7.33 6.46
N PRO A 60 -19.64 7.34 7.69
CA PRO A 60 -18.22 7.34 8.07
C PRO A 60 -17.70 6.05 8.76
N ALA A 61 -18.02 4.90 8.20
CA ALA A 61 -17.56 3.58 8.65
C ALA A 61 -16.25 3.15 7.95
N PRO A 62 -15.48 2.23 8.57
CA PRO A 62 -14.36 1.57 7.90
C PRO A 62 -14.82 0.74 6.70
N VAL A 63 -14.10 0.83 5.59
CA VAL A 63 -14.30 0.04 4.37
C VAL A 63 -13.04 -0.75 4.07
N SER A 64 -13.22 -1.93 3.48
CA SER A 64 -12.14 -2.78 3.01
C SER A 64 -12.35 -3.17 1.56
N VAL A 65 -11.29 -3.07 0.76
CA VAL A 65 -11.26 -3.49 -0.65
C VAL A 65 -10.03 -4.38 -0.86
N SER A 66 -10.15 -5.39 -1.72
CA SER A 66 -9.06 -6.33 -1.99
C SER A 66 -8.68 -6.28 -3.47
N PHE A 67 -7.39 -6.20 -3.77
CA PHE A 67 -6.88 -6.07 -5.14
C PHE A 67 -6.32 -7.40 -5.65
N THR A 68 -7.17 -8.24 -6.24
CA THR A 68 -6.78 -9.60 -6.68
C THR A 68 -6.05 -9.64 -8.01
N ASN A 69 -6.22 -8.63 -8.86
CA ASN A 69 -5.62 -8.60 -10.20
C ASN A 69 -4.25 -7.92 -10.21
N ALA A 70 -3.97 -7.06 -9.23
CA ALA A 70 -2.68 -6.40 -9.10
C ALA A 70 -1.65 -7.35 -8.47
N ALA A 71 -0.60 -7.73 -9.22
CA ALA A 71 0.40 -8.68 -8.74
C ALA A 71 1.80 -8.09 -8.61
N LYS A 72 2.21 -7.19 -9.51
CA LYS A 72 3.58 -6.63 -9.57
C LYS A 72 3.57 -5.18 -10.03
N ASN A 73 4.53 -4.41 -9.53
CA ASN A 73 4.86 -3.05 -9.98
C ASN A 73 3.63 -2.15 -10.13
N PHE A 74 2.94 -1.93 -9.02
CA PHE A 74 1.75 -1.09 -8.98
C PHE A 74 1.78 -0.13 -7.80
N VAL A 75 0.94 0.90 -7.86
CA VAL A 75 0.64 1.81 -6.75
C VAL A 75 -0.84 1.75 -6.46
N ILE A 76 -1.22 2.00 -5.21
CA ILE A 76 -2.61 2.20 -4.83
C ILE A 76 -2.91 3.68 -4.90
N ILE A 77 -4.02 4.02 -5.55
CA ILE A 77 -4.50 5.38 -5.73
C ILE A 77 -5.90 5.48 -5.13
N LEU A 78 -6.11 6.45 -4.24
CA LEU A 78 -7.43 6.89 -3.81
C LEU A 78 -7.76 8.19 -4.52
N ARG A 79 -8.87 8.23 -5.26
CA ARG A 79 -9.26 9.42 -6.04
C ARG A 79 -10.75 9.68 -6.03
N VAL A 80 -11.11 10.93 -6.28
CA VAL A 80 -12.49 11.32 -6.55
C VAL A 80 -12.81 10.99 -8.00
N LYS A 81 -13.81 10.12 -8.20
CA LYS A 81 -14.31 9.73 -9.52
C LYS A 81 -15.23 10.79 -10.10
N SER A 82 -16.15 11.30 -9.28
CA SER A 82 -17.09 12.33 -9.67
C SER A 82 -17.54 13.13 -8.44
N PHE A 83 -17.97 14.37 -8.66
CA PHE A 83 -18.55 15.23 -7.64
C PHE A 83 -19.49 16.25 -8.28
N ASN A 84 -20.43 16.78 -7.50
CA ASN A 84 -21.27 17.91 -7.93
C ASN A 84 -20.46 19.21 -7.85
N ARG A 85 -20.35 19.92 -8.99
CA ARG A 85 -19.60 21.18 -9.12
C ARG A 85 -20.36 22.41 -8.60
N ASP A 86 -21.65 22.28 -8.31
CA ASP A 86 -22.51 23.39 -7.87
C ASP A 86 -22.32 23.73 -6.37
N PHE A 87 -21.67 22.84 -5.61
CA PHE A 87 -21.45 23.02 -4.17
C PHE A 87 -20.03 22.64 -3.76
N ASP A 88 -19.55 23.27 -2.69
CA ASP A 88 -18.28 22.91 -2.06
C ASP A 88 -18.35 21.48 -1.49
N SER A 89 -17.41 20.65 -1.91
CA SER A 89 -17.33 19.25 -1.52
C SER A 89 -16.09 19.00 -0.68
N VAL A 90 -16.22 18.13 0.33
CA VAL A 90 -15.14 17.77 1.24
C VAL A 90 -15.03 16.26 1.31
N VAL A 91 -13.80 15.75 1.24
CA VAL A 91 -13.44 14.36 1.45
C VAL A 91 -12.34 14.31 2.49
N ILE A 92 -12.52 13.47 3.51
CA ILE A 92 -11.54 13.20 4.55
C ILE A 92 -11.30 11.70 4.55
N ILE A 93 -10.04 11.28 4.55
CA ILE A 93 -9.63 9.88 4.58
C ILE A 93 -8.67 9.71 5.76
N ASP A 94 -8.92 8.68 6.56
CA ASP A 94 -8.14 8.35 7.75
C ASP A 94 -8.02 6.83 7.92
N ASP A 95 -7.23 6.37 8.90
CA ASP A 95 -7.04 4.95 9.23
C ASP A 95 -6.62 4.08 8.01
N ILE A 96 -5.84 4.64 7.07
CA ILE A 96 -5.40 3.91 5.87
C ILE A 96 -4.41 2.81 6.26
N SER A 97 -4.74 1.57 5.95
CA SER A 97 -3.89 0.41 6.16
C SER A 97 -3.95 -0.52 4.96
N TYR A 98 -2.78 -0.88 4.44
CA TYR A 98 -2.67 -1.92 3.43
C TYR A 98 -2.02 -3.16 4.05
N ARG A 99 -2.74 -4.27 4.04
CA ARG A 99 -2.23 -5.57 4.51
C ARG A 99 -2.11 -6.49 3.32
N ALA A 100 -0.87 -6.84 2.98
CA ALA A 100 -0.60 -7.84 1.96
C ALA A 100 0.55 -8.78 2.29
N THR A 101 0.53 -9.99 1.73
CA THR A 101 1.71 -10.85 1.69
C THR A 101 2.60 -10.42 0.52
N LEU A 102 3.74 -9.78 0.79
CA LEU A 102 4.67 -9.37 -0.27
C LEU A 102 5.54 -10.55 -0.72
N CYS A 103 6.05 -10.54 -1.95
CA CYS A 103 6.90 -11.67 -2.38
C CYS A 103 8.27 -11.71 -1.69
N SER A 104 8.71 -10.61 -1.07
CA SER A 104 9.90 -10.58 -0.20
C SER A 104 9.66 -11.34 1.10
N ASP A 105 8.46 -11.22 1.67
CA ASP A 105 8.06 -11.92 2.91
C ASP A 105 8.00 -13.44 2.69
N ALA A 106 7.74 -13.88 1.45
CA ALA A 106 7.75 -15.28 1.06
C ALA A 106 9.18 -15.87 0.88
N LEU A 107 10.23 -15.04 0.87
CA LEU A 107 11.60 -15.46 0.57
C LEU A 107 12.62 -15.28 1.71
N SER A 108 12.35 -14.48 2.76
CA SER A 108 13.35 -14.31 3.83
C SER A 108 12.77 -13.97 5.20
N VAL A 109 13.05 -14.83 6.18
CA VAL A 109 12.92 -14.59 7.64
C VAL A 109 13.85 -13.46 8.14
N PHE A 110 14.68 -12.88 7.27
CA PHE A 110 15.51 -11.71 7.56
C PHE A 110 15.62 -10.85 6.29
N ASP A 111 14.71 -9.92 6.11
CA ASP A 111 14.90 -8.82 5.16
C ASP A 111 15.79 -7.75 5.83
N LEU A 112 17.04 -7.69 5.41
CA LEU A 112 18.03 -6.73 5.92
C LEU A 112 18.31 -5.61 4.90
N GLY A 113 17.58 -5.59 3.78
CA GLY A 113 17.76 -4.62 2.70
C GLY A 113 19.00 -4.87 1.82
N GLU A 114 19.03 -4.26 0.64
CA GLU A 114 20.10 -4.45 -0.36
C GLU A 114 21.48 -3.89 0.05
N HIS A 115 21.55 -3.22 1.20
CA HIS A 115 22.79 -2.66 1.75
C HIS A 115 23.27 -3.36 3.03
N PHE A 116 22.70 -4.53 3.37
CA PHE A 116 23.20 -5.27 4.51
C PHE A 116 24.53 -5.96 4.19
N LEU A 117 25.60 -5.41 4.76
CA LEU A 117 26.91 -6.04 4.77
C LEU A 117 27.05 -6.78 6.09
N SER A 118 26.94 -8.12 6.07
CA SER A 118 27.33 -8.94 7.21
C SER A 118 28.85 -9.00 7.28
N THR A 119 29.46 -8.24 8.19
CA THR A 119 30.86 -8.46 8.53
C THR A 119 30.98 -9.73 9.38
N PRO A 120 31.78 -10.73 8.98
CA PRO A 120 32.02 -11.89 9.82
C PRO A 120 32.65 -11.45 11.14
N MET A 121 32.31 -12.12 12.25
CA MET A 121 32.92 -11.82 13.54
C MET A 121 34.45 -11.93 13.45
N LEU A 122 35.15 -10.96 14.02
CA LEU A 122 36.62 -10.90 14.01
C LEU A 122 37.27 -12.16 14.58
N SER A 123 36.60 -12.87 15.49
CA SER A 123 37.05 -14.17 16.02
C SER A 123 37.17 -15.27 14.97
N LEU A 124 36.27 -15.31 13.98
CA LEU A 124 36.32 -16.24 12.84
C LEU A 124 37.46 -15.87 11.89
N LEU A 125 37.68 -14.58 11.65
CA LEU A 125 38.77 -14.08 10.80
C LEU A 125 40.16 -14.34 11.41
N LEU A 126 40.26 -14.27 12.74
CA LEU A 126 41.50 -14.52 13.48
C LEU A 126 41.69 -16.00 13.87
N ASN A 127 40.81 -16.91 13.39
CA ASN A 127 40.80 -18.32 13.74
C ASN A 127 40.89 -18.57 15.26
N ARG A 128 40.23 -17.71 16.05
CA ARG A 128 40.20 -17.80 17.52
C ARG A 128 38.96 -18.56 17.95
N ASN A 129 39.14 -19.48 18.89
CA ASN A 129 38.03 -20.22 19.49
C ASN A 129 37.04 -19.26 20.16
N VAL A 130 35.78 -19.32 19.73
CA VAL A 130 34.67 -18.60 20.37
C VAL A 130 34.19 -19.45 21.53
N ASN A 131 34.52 -19.06 22.74
CA ASN A 131 34.01 -19.70 23.95
C ASN A 131 32.66 -19.06 24.31
N SER A 132 31.59 -19.86 24.30
CA SER A 132 30.29 -19.44 24.82
C SER A 132 30.36 -19.38 26.35
N ALA A 133 29.88 -18.29 26.95
CA ALA A 133 29.72 -18.23 28.38
C ALA A 133 28.57 -19.18 28.77
N LYS A 134 28.92 -20.33 29.36
CA LYS A 134 27.93 -21.12 30.11
C LYS A 134 27.43 -20.26 31.26
N VAL A 135 26.13 -19.99 31.26
CA VAL A 135 25.43 -19.48 32.44
C VAL A 135 25.58 -20.55 33.53
N VAL A 136 26.19 -20.16 34.65
CA VAL A 136 26.28 -20.97 35.87
C VAL A 136 24.97 -20.84 36.64
#